data_AF-A0A858ZZK3-F1
#
_entry.id   AF-A0A858ZZK3-F1
#
_cell.length_a   1.000
_cell.length_b   1.000
_cell.length_c   1.000
_cell.angle_alpha   90.00
_cell.angle_beta   90.00
_cell.angle_gamma   90.00
#
_symmetry.space_group_name_H-M   'P 1'
#
loop_
_entity.id
_entity.type
_entity.pdbx_description
1 polymer ?
#
loop_
_entity_poly.entity_id
_entity_poly.type
_entity_poly.pdbx_seq_one_letter_code
_entity_poly.pdbx_strand_id
1 'polypeptide(L)'
;MLAAHTGRDSPDFRFLDFQYRLNGKLVSARNRAFVRNSEPLGFASLGEESTRVGDTVYIKWLHKPTGAVYENTIDLRGLLPAPVKAGSDLYFVLAHETVHVYLVDPPPPYENRKPIYGCDKLKKIGKAEPTPDNRARAFNCADKVWKVYPEQKLINVPQEQP
;
A
#
# COMPACT_ATOMS: atom_id res chain seq x y z
N MET A 1 4.43 -1.45 11.28
CA MET A 1 3.25 -0.57 11.46
C MET A 1 2.75 -0.34 10.03
N LEU A 2 1.71 -1.04 9.57
CA LEU A 2 1.26 -0.89 8.17
C LEU A 2 0.61 0.47 8.02
N ALA A 3 0.92 1.09 6.90
CA ALA A 3 0.30 2.34 6.55
C ALA A 3 -0.18 2.25 5.11
N ALA A 4 -1.50 2.28 4.90
CA ALA A 4 -2.05 2.77 3.65
C ALA A 4 -2.29 4.27 3.78
N HIS A 5 -1.52 5.04 3.01
CA HIS A 5 -1.65 6.49 2.93
C HIS A 5 -2.55 6.84 1.74
N THR A 6 -3.79 7.25 2.04
CA THR A 6 -4.84 7.34 1.01
C THR A 6 -5.07 8.78 0.56
N GLY A 7 -4.78 9.76 1.43
CA GLY A 7 -5.05 11.18 1.18
C GLY A 7 -4.17 11.82 0.10
N ARG A 8 -2.93 11.35 -0.09
CA ARG A 8 -2.01 11.89 -1.10
C ARG A 8 -2.12 11.17 -2.45
N ASP A 9 -2.37 9.87 -2.41
CA ASP A 9 -2.21 9.00 -3.57
C ASP A 9 -3.53 8.65 -4.25
N SER A 10 -4.65 8.85 -3.55
CA SER A 10 -6.00 8.65 -4.07
C SER A 10 -6.90 9.84 -3.70
N PRO A 11 -6.59 11.05 -4.19
CA PRO A 11 -7.24 12.27 -3.74
C PRO A 11 -8.73 12.33 -4.02
N ASP A 12 -9.26 11.56 -4.98
CA ASP A 12 -10.69 11.51 -5.29
C ASP A 12 -11.45 10.45 -4.48
N PHE A 13 -10.76 9.69 -3.63
CA PHE A 13 -11.34 8.56 -2.92
C PHE A 13 -11.24 8.71 -1.39
N ARG A 14 -12.03 7.90 -0.68
CA ARG A 14 -12.01 7.80 0.78
C ARG A 14 -12.19 6.35 1.20
N PHE A 15 -11.30 5.83 2.03
CA PHE A 15 -11.50 4.53 2.65
C PHE A 15 -12.67 4.56 3.63
N LEU A 16 -13.57 3.59 3.48
CA LEU A 16 -14.76 3.39 4.31
C LEU A 16 -14.59 2.20 5.25
N ASP A 17 -13.94 1.13 4.81
CA ASP A 17 -13.66 -0.03 5.66
C ASP A 17 -12.41 -0.77 5.19
N PHE A 18 -11.80 -1.50 6.11
CA PHE A 18 -10.61 -2.32 5.86
C PHE A 18 -10.56 -3.49 6.83
N GLN A 19 -10.27 -4.69 6.32
CA GLN A 19 -9.97 -5.87 7.12
C GLN A 19 -8.85 -6.67 6.48
N TYR A 20 -7.91 -7.12 7.29
CA TYR A 20 -6.86 -8.04 6.92
C TYR A 20 -6.96 -9.29 7.77
N ARG A 21 -7.00 -10.45 7.10
CA ARG A 21 -7.17 -11.75 7.76
C ARG A 21 -6.00 -12.69 7.46
N LEU A 22 -5.62 -13.47 8.46
CA LEU A 22 -4.59 -14.50 8.40
C LEU A 22 -5.14 -15.79 9.00
N ASN A 23 -5.10 -16.87 8.24
CA ASN A 23 -5.69 -18.16 8.60
C ASN A 23 -7.16 -18.00 9.06
N GLY A 24 -7.92 -17.20 8.32
CA GLY A 24 -9.31 -16.83 8.63
C GLY A 24 -9.51 -15.89 9.84
N LYS A 25 -8.48 -15.62 10.65
CA LYS A 25 -8.55 -14.73 11.82
C LYS A 25 -8.32 -13.28 11.43
N LEU A 26 -9.08 -12.35 12.01
CA LEU A 26 -8.89 -10.92 11.82
C LEU A 26 -7.61 -10.47 12.52
N VAL A 27 -6.61 -10.04 11.76
CA VAL A 27 -5.32 -9.56 12.27
C VAL A 27 -5.30 -8.04 12.34
N SER A 28 -5.91 -7.38 11.36
CA SER A 28 -5.99 -5.92 11.33
C SER A 28 -7.30 -5.47 10.74
N ALA A 29 -7.84 -4.37 11.26
CA ALA A 29 -9.08 -3.80 10.77
C ALA A 29 -9.09 -2.29 11.02
N ARG A 30 -10.04 -1.59 10.39
CA ARG A 30 -10.27 -0.17 10.61
C ARG A 30 -10.49 0.14 12.10
N ASN A 31 -9.61 0.94 12.69
CA ASN A 31 -9.83 1.50 14.03
C ASN A 31 -10.82 2.66 13.93
N ARG A 32 -12.01 2.50 14.53
CA ARG A 32 -13.10 3.51 14.50
C ARG A 32 -12.69 4.86 15.10
N ALA A 33 -11.68 4.92 15.97
CA ALA A 33 -11.22 6.16 16.60
C ALA A 33 -10.49 7.12 15.63
N PHE A 34 -9.81 6.61 14.60
CA PHE A 34 -9.10 7.41 13.60
C PHE A 34 -10.02 8.08 12.57
N VAL A 35 -11.30 7.70 12.53
CA VAL A 35 -12.30 8.19 11.58
C VAL A 35 -12.77 9.61 11.89
N ARG A 36 -12.66 10.04 13.15
CA ARG A 36 -13.37 11.22 13.64
C ARG A 36 -12.59 12.52 13.48
N ASN A 37 -11.27 12.48 13.36
CA ASN A 37 -10.46 13.68 13.62
C ASN A 37 -9.66 14.27 12.45
N SER A 38 -9.24 13.54 11.41
CA SER A 38 -8.47 14.16 10.31
C SER A 38 -7.99 13.10 9.33
N GLU A 39 -8.36 13.26 8.06
CA GLU A 39 -7.92 12.52 6.86
C GLU A 39 -8.05 10.97 6.93
N PRO A 40 -8.71 10.30 5.97
CA PRO A 40 -8.91 8.86 6.00
C PRO A 40 -7.59 8.12 5.80
N LEU A 41 -6.87 7.87 6.88
CA LEU A 41 -5.70 7.01 6.88
C LEU A 41 -6.19 5.56 6.92
N GLY A 42 -5.84 4.76 5.90
CA GLY A 42 -6.13 3.33 5.85
C GLY A 42 -5.00 2.57 6.54
N PHE A 43 -4.96 2.52 7.87
CA PHE A 43 -3.88 1.81 8.55
C PHE A 43 -4.15 0.30 8.62
N ALA A 44 -3.06 -0.49 8.66
CA ALA A 44 -3.10 -1.87 9.16
C ALA A 44 -1.78 -2.13 9.95
N SER A 45 -1.43 -3.28 10.55
CA SER A 45 0.02 -3.62 10.70
C SER A 45 0.26 -5.11 10.42
N LEU A 46 1.32 -5.45 9.68
CA LEU A 46 1.86 -6.79 9.53
C LEU A 46 2.80 -6.86 10.72
N GLY A 47 2.25 -7.16 11.91
CA GLY A 47 3.02 -7.24 13.17
C GLY A 47 4.06 -8.38 13.15
N GLU A 48 4.68 -8.72 14.29
CA GLU A 48 5.61 -9.87 14.34
C GLU A 48 4.95 -11.21 13.94
N GLU A 49 3.63 -11.31 14.04
CA GLU A 49 2.85 -12.46 13.53
C GLU A 49 2.78 -12.55 11.98
N SER A 50 3.33 -11.56 11.26
CA SER A 50 3.22 -11.40 9.81
C SER A 50 4.32 -12.00 8.96
N THR A 51 5.22 -12.79 9.56
CA THR A 51 6.05 -13.72 8.75
C THR A 51 5.19 -14.69 7.93
N ARG A 52 3.91 -14.82 8.29
CA ARG A 52 2.87 -15.48 7.50
C ARG A 52 2.00 -14.45 6.81
N VAL A 53 2.04 -14.51 5.49
CA VAL A 53 1.16 -13.78 4.58
C VAL A 53 -0.29 -14.12 4.89
N GLY A 54 -1.10 -13.11 5.15
CA GLY A 54 -2.53 -13.24 5.37
C GLY A 54 -3.24 -13.68 4.11
N ASP A 55 -4.34 -14.40 4.29
CA ASP A 55 -5.10 -14.99 3.20
C ASP A 55 -5.82 -13.91 2.40
N THR A 56 -6.43 -12.94 3.08
CA THR A 56 -7.32 -11.98 2.43
C THR A 56 -7.22 -10.56 2.96
N VAL A 57 -7.43 -9.61 2.04
CA VAL A 57 -7.65 -8.20 2.35
C VAL A 57 -9.01 -7.78 1.81
N TYR A 58 -9.88 -7.31 2.70
CA TYR A 58 -11.13 -6.63 2.37
C TYR A 58 -10.95 -5.11 2.46
N ILE A 59 -11.48 -4.39 1.48
CA ILE A 59 -11.41 -2.94 1.40
C ILE A 59 -12.75 -2.42 0.89
N LYS A 60 -13.24 -1.34 1.49
CA LYS A 60 -14.40 -0.58 1.02
C LYS A 60 -14.02 0.88 0.88
N TRP A 61 -14.42 1.52 -0.21
CA TRP A 61 -14.08 2.93 -0.48
C TRP A 61 -15.18 3.69 -1.21
N LEU A 62 -15.17 5.01 -1.05
CA LEU A 62 -16.06 5.98 -1.68
C LEU A 62 -15.28 6.75 -2.75
N HIS A 63 -15.83 6.86 -3.96
CA HIS A 63 -15.44 7.86 -4.94
C HIS A 63 -16.16 9.17 -4.64
N LYS A 64 -15.42 10.17 -4.16
CA LYS A 64 -16.01 11.43 -3.66
C LYS A 64 -16.76 12.21 -4.75
N PRO A 65 -16.25 12.37 -5.99
CA PRO A 65 -16.95 13.09 -7.05
C PRO A 65 -18.31 12.51 -7.39
N THR A 66 -18.45 11.18 -7.48
CA THR A 66 -19.71 10.54 -7.91
C THR A 66 -20.57 10.04 -6.76
N GLY A 67 -20.04 9.96 -5.54
CA GLY A 67 -20.71 9.31 -4.41
C GLY A 67 -20.74 7.78 -4.51
N ALA A 68 -20.13 7.17 -5.53
CA ALA A 68 -20.14 5.73 -5.72
C ALA A 68 -19.33 5.02 -4.64
N VAL A 69 -19.87 3.92 -4.11
CA VAL A 69 -19.20 3.08 -3.12
C VAL A 69 -18.81 1.75 -3.75
N TYR A 70 -17.55 1.38 -3.56
CA TYR A 70 -16.96 0.14 -4.03
C TYR A 70 -16.47 -0.68 -2.85
N GLU A 71 -16.44 -2.00 -3.02
CA GLU A 71 -15.80 -2.92 -2.08
C GLU A 71 -15.17 -4.09 -2.82
N ASN A 72 -14.08 -4.60 -2.26
CA ASN A 72 -13.36 -5.74 -2.83
C ASN A 72 -12.75 -6.57 -1.70
N THR A 73 -12.82 -7.90 -1.84
CA THR A 73 -12.07 -8.85 -1.01
C THR A 73 -11.09 -9.59 -1.90
N ILE A 74 -9.81 -9.38 -1.63
CA ILE A 74 -8.71 -9.91 -2.42
C ILE A 74 -8.11 -11.09 -1.66
N ASP A 75 -8.01 -12.24 -2.33
CA ASP A 75 -7.18 -13.37 -1.89
C ASP A 75 -5.72 -13.09 -2.26
N LEU A 76 -4.87 -12.92 -1.25
CA LEU A 76 -3.45 -12.64 -1.42
C LEU A 76 -2.61 -13.90 -1.57
N ARG A 77 -3.20 -15.09 -1.38
CA ARG A 77 -2.50 -16.37 -1.54
C ARG A 77 -2.07 -16.52 -2.99
N GLY A 78 -0.76 -16.68 -3.20
CA GLY A 78 -0.18 -16.77 -4.53
C GLY A 78 0.04 -15.43 -5.25
N LEU A 79 -0.40 -14.29 -4.68
CA LEU A 79 -0.13 -12.96 -5.23
C LEU A 79 1.11 -12.30 -4.61
N LEU A 80 1.46 -12.68 -3.39
CA LEU A 80 2.65 -12.13 -2.72
C LEU A 80 3.93 -12.83 -3.20
N PRO A 81 5.02 -12.08 -3.46
CA PRO A 81 6.31 -12.68 -3.75
C PRO A 81 6.81 -13.45 -2.51
N ALA A 82 7.20 -14.72 -2.70
CA ALA A 82 7.74 -15.55 -1.65
C ALA A 82 9.28 -15.58 -1.70
N PRO A 83 9.99 -15.44 -0.56
CA PRO A 83 9.47 -15.16 0.79
C PRO A 83 9.16 -13.67 1.01
N VAL A 84 8.12 -13.39 1.81
CA VAL A 84 7.85 -12.02 2.32
C VAL A 84 8.76 -11.73 3.50
N LYS A 85 9.43 -10.57 3.49
CA LYS A 85 10.36 -10.19 4.54
C LYS A 85 9.61 -9.71 5.79
N ALA A 86 10.13 -10.05 6.97
CA ALA A 86 9.62 -9.51 8.23
C ALA A 86 9.71 -7.98 8.23
N GLY A 87 8.63 -7.31 8.61
CA GLY A 87 8.54 -5.84 8.57
C GLY A 87 8.18 -5.26 7.20
N SER A 88 7.79 -6.08 6.22
CA SER A 88 7.20 -5.59 4.98
C SER A 88 5.84 -4.96 5.24
N ASP A 89 5.46 -3.99 4.42
CA ASP A 89 4.18 -3.30 4.51
C ASP A 89 3.31 -3.45 3.25
N LEU A 90 1.99 -3.52 3.41
CA LEU A 90 1.01 -3.43 2.34
C LEU A 90 0.61 -1.96 2.16
N TYR A 91 0.79 -1.49 0.94
CA TYR A 91 0.46 -0.14 0.52
C TYR A 91 -0.66 -0.18 -0.51
N PHE A 92 -1.63 0.74 -0.41
CA PHE A 92 -2.85 0.70 -1.22
C PHE A 92 -3.05 2.01 -1.96
N VAL A 93 -3.36 1.92 -3.25
CA VAL A 93 -3.78 3.05 -4.07
C VAL A 93 -5.13 2.74 -4.69
N LEU A 94 -6.12 3.58 -4.42
CA LEU A 94 -7.45 3.48 -5.03
C LEU A 94 -7.45 4.21 -6.38
N ALA A 95 -7.94 3.53 -7.42
CA ALA A 95 -8.15 4.09 -8.74
C ALA A 95 -9.47 3.58 -9.32
N HIS A 96 -10.48 4.46 -9.32
CA HIS A 96 -11.84 4.14 -9.74
C HIS A 96 -12.42 2.94 -8.96
N GLU A 97 -12.81 1.90 -9.68
CA GLU A 97 -13.40 0.65 -9.20
C GLU A 97 -12.33 -0.40 -8.85
N THR A 98 -11.05 -0.08 -9.04
CA THR A 98 -9.94 -1.00 -8.74
C THR A 98 -9.05 -0.45 -7.63
N VAL A 99 -8.91 -1.24 -6.56
CA VAL A 99 -7.83 -1.03 -5.60
C VAL A 99 -6.55 -1.67 -6.13
N HIS A 100 -5.43 -0.96 -5.97
CA HIS A 100 -4.11 -1.45 -6.30
C HIS A 100 -3.38 -1.74 -4.99
N VAL A 101 -2.87 -2.96 -4.86
CA VAL A 101 -2.17 -3.40 -3.65
C VAL A 101 -0.71 -3.59 -3.98
N TYR A 102 0.15 -3.09 -3.11
CA TYR A 102 1.58 -3.17 -3.22
C TYR A 102 2.18 -3.76 -1.95
N LEU A 103 3.19 -4.60 -2.11
CA LEU A 103 4.07 -5.04 -1.02
C LEU A 103 5.35 -4.22 -1.07
N VAL A 104 5.66 -3.54 0.03
CA VAL A 104 6.86 -2.74 0.24
C VAL A 104 7.77 -3.53 1.17
N ASP A 105 8.98 -3.86 0.71
CA ASP A 105 9.98 -4.51 1.56
C ASP A 105 10.39 -3.57 2.71
N PRO A 106 10.79 -4.12 3.87
CA PRO A 106 11.33 -3.30 4.96
C PRO A 106 12.58 -2.55 4.47
N PRO A 107 12.80 -1.31 4.95
CA PRO A 107 14.04 -0.61 4.67
C PRO A 107 15.23 -1.40 5.25
N PRO A 108 16.42 -1.29 4.65
CA PRO A 108 17.61 -1.91 5.21
C PRO A 108 17.90 -1.36 6.62
N PRO A 109 18.60 -2.15 7.46
CA PRO A 109 19.08 -1.68 8.77
C PRO A 109 19.81 -0.35 8.63
N TYR A 110 19.70 0.51 9.65
CA TYR A 110 20.24 1.87 9.61
C TYR A 110 21.72 1.92 9.16
N GLU A 111 22.54 1.00 9.66
CA GLU A 111 23.96 0.84 9.33
C GLU A 111 24.22 0.57 7.84
N ASN A 112 23.23 0.02 7.13
CA ASN A 112 23.31 -0.34 5.71
C ASN A 112 22.50 0.61 4.80
N ARG A 113 21.95 1.71 5.34
CA ARG A 113 21.17 2.66 4.54
C ARG A 113 22.09 3.45 3.62
N LYS A 114 21.92 3.24 2.32
CA LYS A 114 22.56 4.06 1.28
C LYS A 114 21.85 5.43 1.19
N PRO A 115 22.56 6.49 0.80
CA PRO A 115 21.91 7.74 0.41
C PRO A 115 20.85 7.48 -0.66
N ILE A 116 19.70 8.15 -0.53
CA ILE A 116 18.56 7.95 -1.43
C ILE A 116 18.64 8.97 -2.56
N TYR A 117 18.85 8.51 -3.78
CA TYR A 117 18.89 9.34 -4.99
C TYR A 117 17.64 9.11 -5.86
N GLY A 118 17.31 10.09 -6.73
CA GLY A 118 16.24 9.96 -7.72
C GLY A 118 14.80 10.11 -7.20
N CYS A 119 14.58 10.20 -5.88
CA CYS A 119 13.24 10.41 -5.30
C CYS A 119 12.52 11.65 -5.88
N ASP A 120 13.22 12.76 -6.09
CA ASP A 120 12.60 13.98 -6.61
C ASP A 120 12.12 13.83 -8.05
N LYS A 121 12.84 13.05 -8.86
CA LYS A 121 12.42 12.70 -10.21
C LYS A 121 11.15 11.85 -10.19
N LEU A 122 11.09 10.85 -9.32
CA LEU A 122 9.90 10.00 -9.17
C LEU A 122 8.69 10.80 -8.66
N LYS A 123 8.90 11.73 -7.73
CA LYS A 123 7.85 12.67 -7.28
C LYS A 123 7.37 13.56 -8.42
N LYS A 124 8.26 14.04 -9.30
CA LYS A 124 7.87 14.81 -10.49
C LYS A 124 7.04 13.96 -11.45
N ILE A 125 7.46 12.72 -11.72
CA ILE A 125 6.72 11.76 -12.55
C ILE A 125 5.34 11.48 -11.95
N GLY A 126 5.25 11.16 -10.66
CA GLY A 126 3.98 10.89 -9.98
C GLY A 126 3.01 12.07 -9.91
N LYS A 127 3.53 13.31 -10.02
CA LYS A 127 2.70 14.51 -10.19
C LYS A 127 2.22 14.71 -11.62
N ALA A 128 3.09 14.50 -12.61
CA ALA A 128 2.76 14.67 -14.03
C ALA A 128 1.81 13.58 -14.53
N GLU A 129 2.01 12.35 -14.07
CA GLU A 129 1.26 11.15 -14.46
C GLU A 129 0.82 10.39 -13.21
N PRO A 130 -0.34 10.72 -12.62
CA PRO A 130 -0.76 10.22 -11.31
C PRO A 130 -1.34 8.80 -11.35
N THR A 131 -0.72 7.88 -12.10
CA THR A 131 -1.11 6.47 -12.11
C THR A 131 -0.82 5.81 -10.75
N PRO A 132 -1.53 4.72 -10.38
CA PRO A 132 -1.28 4.01 -9.13
C PRO A 132 0.18 3.60 -8.93
N ASP A 133 0.81 3.09 -9.99
CA ASP A 133 2.21 2.66 -9.95
C ASP A 133 3.16 3.84 -9.77
N ASN A 134 2.91 4.99 -10.41
CA ASN A 134 3.72 6.19 -10.22
C ASN A 134 3.58 6.78 -8.82
N ARG A 135 2.37 6.74 -8.25
CA ARG A 135 2.11 7.14 -6.86
C ARG A 135 2.85 6.25 -5.87
N ALA A 136 2.73 4.93 -6.04
CA ALA A 136 3.44 3.95 -5.21
C ALA A 136 4.96 4.12 -5.26
N ARG A 137 5.53 4.33 -6.46
CA ARG A 137 6.97 4.60 -6.65
C ARG A 137 7.42 5.93 -6.04
N ALA A 138 6.60 6.98 -6.17
CA ALA A 138 6.93 8.30 -5.62
C ALA A 138 6.89 8.31 -4.09
N PHE A 139 5.97 7.57 -3.47
CA PHE A 139 5.84 7.46 -2.02
C PHE A 139 6.95 6.60 -1.41
N ASN A 140 7.16 5.40 -1.96
CA ASN A 140 8.14 4.42 -1.46
C ASN A 140 9.47 4.50 -2.24
N CYS A 141 9.94 5.72 -2.51
CA CYS A 141 11.03 5.94 -3.45
C CYS A 141 12.40 5.43 -2.99
N ALA A 142 12.51 4.94 -1.76
CA ALA A 142 13.71 4.33 -1.20
C ALA A 142 13.63 2.81 -1.13
N ASP A 143 12.46 2.23 -1.42
CA ASP A 143 12.12 0.87 -1.05
C ASP A 143 11.90 -0.01 -2.28
N LYS A 144 12.04 -1.32 -2.09
CA LYS A 144 11.67 -2.30 -3.10
C LYS A 144 10.16 -2.50 -3.04
N VAL A 145 9.48 -2.23 -4.15
CA VAL A 145 8.02 -2.29 -4.22
C VAL A 145 7.57 -3.31 -5.27
N TRP A 146 6.69 -4.21 -4.85
CA TRP A 146 5.97 -5.14 -5.71
C TRP A 146 4.52 -4.72 -5.81
N LYS A 147 3.98 -4.62 -7.02
CA LYS A 147 2.55 -4.66 -7.20
C LYS A 147 2.12 -6.12 -7.05
N VAL A 148 1.09 -6.35 -6.25
CA VAL A 148 0.57 -7.69 -5.97
C VAL A 148 -0.86 -7.86 -6.48
N TYR A 149 -1.58 -6.76 -6.69
CA TYR A 149 -2.92 -6.75 -7.27
C TYR A 149 -3.18 -5.44 -8.05
N PRO A 150 -3.93 -5.47 -9.18
CA PRO A 150 -4.57 -6.65 -9.79
C PRO A 150 -3.61 -7.62 -10.49
N GLU A 151 -2.41 -7.18 -10.81
CA GLU A 151 -1.36 -8.01 -11.39
C GLU A 151 -0.09 -8.00 -10.54
N GLN A 152 0.59 -9.15 -10.49
CA GLN A 152 1.86 -9.27 -9.81
C GLN A 152 2.99 -8.77 -10.72
N LYS A 153 3.68 -7.69 -10.33
CA LYS A 153 4.88 -7.22 -11.03
C LYS A 153 5.78 -6.41 -10.10
N LEU A 154 7.08 -6.51 -10.30
CA LEU A 154 8.02 -5.63 -9.61
C LEU A 154 7.87 -4.21 -10.18
N ILE A 155 7.45 -3.26 -9.35
CA ILE A 155 7.40 -1.84 -9.72
C ILE A 155 8.58 -1.11 -9.08
N ASN A 156 9.77 -1.68 -9.29
CA ASN A 156 10.97 -1.29 -8.58
C ASN A 156 11.16 0.22 -8.65
N VAL A 157 11.76 0.76 -7.59
CA VAL A 157 12.28 2.10 -7.60
C VAL A 157 13.79 1.99 -7.85
N PRO A 158 14.27 2.17 -9.10
CA PRO A 158 15.70 2.24 -9.32
C PRO A 158 16.21 3.46 -8.56
N GLN A 159 17.06 3.22 -7.57
CA GLN A 159 17.86 4.30 -7.00
C GLN A 159 18.84 4.74 -8.07
N GLU A 160 18.84 6.03 -8.39
CA GLU A 160 19.91 6.60 -9.20
C GLU A 160 21.23 6.39 -8.45
N GLN A 161 22.31 6.16 -9.20
CA GLN A 161 23.66 6.25 -8.62
C GLN A 161 24.03 7.74 -8.53
N PRO A 162 24.93 8.11 -7.60
CA PRO A 162 25.42 9.48 -7.51
C PRO A 162 25.97 10.02 -8.84
#